data_AF-A0A931Y3M0-F1
#
_entry.id   AF-A0A931Y3M0-F1
#
_cell.length_a   1.000
_cell.length_b   1.000
_cell.length_c   1.000
_cell.angle_alpha   90.00
_cell.angle_beta   90.00
_cell.angle_gamma   90.00
#
_symmetry.space_group_name_H-M   'P 1'
#
loop_
_entity.id
_entity.type
_entity.pdbx_description
1 polymer ?
#
loop_
_entity_poly.entity_id
_entity_poly.type
_entity_poly.pdbx_seq_one_letter_code
_entity_poly.pdbx_strand_id
1 'polypeptide(L)'
;MTVNVTIDLSPAVARRAARRGLLKPDGIGRLIEREIELDKSIPDFRRIVAVLRAQPDEPMTMDEIQAEVQACRDERRSCESRR
;
A
#
# COMPACT_ATOMS: atom_id res chain seq x y z
N MET A 1 24.64 -3.11 -3.02
CA MET A 1 24.88 -2.52 -4.36
C MET A 1 25.08 -1.03 -4.17
N THR A 2 26.05 -0.42 -4.84
CA THR A 2 26.34 1.03 -4.71
C THR A 2 26.03 1.71 -6.03
N VAL A 3 25.29 2.82 -5.98
CA VAL A 3 24.89 3.61 -7.15
C VAL A 3 25.28 5.07 -6.89
N ASN A 4 25.97 5.69 -7.85
CA ASN A 4 26.33 7.10 -7.79
C ASN A 4 25.33 7.92 -8.60
N VAL A 5 24.81 8.99 -8.03
CA VAL A 5 23.80 9.85 -8.67
C VAL A 5 24.17 11.32 -8.46
N THR A 6 24.09 12.11 -9.52
CA THR A 6 24.22 13.57 -9.47
C THR A 6 22.82 14.17 -9.55
N ILE A 7 22.49 15.09 -8.62
CA ILE A 7 21.16 15.70 -8.54
C ILE A 7 21.31 17.21 -8.46
N ASP A 8 20.69 17.93 -9.39
CA ASP A 8 20.61 19.37 -9.34
C ASP A 8 19.45 19.81 -8.45
N LEU A 9 19.78 20.57 -7.40
CA LEU A 9 18.81 21.10 -6.46
C LEU A 9 18.96 22.61 -6.39
N SER A 10 17.85 23.32 -6.25
CA SER A 10 17.90 24.75 -5.96
C SER A 10 18.62 24.98 -4.61
N PRO A 11 19.38 26.07 -4.44
CA PRO A 11 20.15 26.30 -3.21
C PRO A 11 19.29 26.29 -1.93
N ALA A 12 18.04 26.77 -2.04
CA ALA A 12 17.09 26.76 -0.93
C ALA A 12 16.70 25.33 -0.50
N VAL A 13 16.43 24.46 -1.48
CA VAL A 13 16.05 23.05 -1.24
C VAL A 13 17.25 22.26 -0.73
N ALA A 14 18.43 22.43 -1.34
CA ALA A 14 19.66 21.76 -0.92
C ALA A 14 19.99 22.04 0.56
N ARG A 15 19.93 23.31 0.99
CA ARG A 15 20.15 23.69 2.39
C ARG A 15 19.13 23.05 3.33
N ARG A 16 17.86 23.02 2.95
CA ARG A 16 16.79 22.43 3.78
C ARG A 16 16.92 20.91 3.87
N ALA A 17 17.24 20.25 2.77
CA ALA A 17 17.44 18.81 2.70
C ALA A 17 18.68 18.37 3.50
N ALA A 18 19.78 19.11 3.38
CA ALA A 18 21.01 18.87 4.14
C ALA A 18 20.76 18.94 5.66
N ARG A 19 20.08 20.01 6.14
CA ARG A 19 19.73 20.15 7.57
C ARG A 19 18.86 19.00 8.10
N ARG A 20 18.05 18.40 7.24
CA ARG A 20 17.20 17.25 7.57
C ARG A 20 17.91 15.90 7.39
N GLY A 21 19.18 15.90 7.01
CA GLY A 21 19.96 14.68 6.76
C GLY A 21 19.52 13.89 5.52
N LEU A 22 18.70 14.49 4.65
CA LEU A 22 18.13 13.82 3.48
C LEU A 22 19.16 13.59 2.36
N LEU A 23 20.27 14.34 2.37
CA LEU A 23 21.36 14.19 1.40
C LEU A 23 22.46 13.22 1.88
N LYS A 24 22.29 12.58 3.04
CA LYS A 24 23.18 11.50 3.47
C LYS A 24 22.83 10.20 2.72
N PRO A 25 23.77 9.27 2.51
CA PRO A 25 23.49 8.00 1.83
C PRO A 25 22.24 7.28 2.34
N ASP A 26 22.11 7.10 3.66
CA ASP A 26 20.95 6.46 4.29
C ASP A 26 19.65 7.28 4.19
N GLY A 27 19.77 8.61 4.07
CA GLY A 27 18.64 9.51 3.87
C GLY A 27 18.10 9.41 2.45
N ILE A 28 18.99 9.40 1.46
CA ILE A 28 18.66 9.21 0.05
C ILE A 28 18.07 7.81 -0.17
N GLY A 29 18.67 6.77 0.41
CA GLY A 29 18.15 5.39 0.32
C GLY A 29 16.69 5.29 0.78
N ARG A 30 16.39 5.80 1.98
CA ARG A 30 15.02 5.81 2.51
C ARG A 30 14.03 6.63 1.67
N LEU A 31 14.48 7.72 1.05
CA LEU A 31 13.62 8.50 0.14
C LEU A 31 13.26 7.70 -1.11
N ILE A 32 14.23 7.00 -1.70
CA ILE A 32 14.02 6.16 -2.88
C ILE A 32 13.08 4.99 -2.54
N GLU A 33 13.33 4.29 -1.42
CA GLU A 33 12.48 3.18 -0.96
C GLU A 33 11.03 3.65 -0.74
N ARG A 34 10.86 4.79 -0.05
CA ARG A 34 9.54 5.39 0.16
C ARG A 34 8.83 5.69 -1.16
N GLU A 35 9.54 6.23 -2.15
CA GLU A 35 8.95 6.57 -3.44
C GLU A 35 8.54 5.31 -4.22
N ILE A 36 9.36 4.26 -4.18
CA ILE A 36 9.03 2.95 -4.77
C ILE A 36 7.78 2.36 -4.10
N GLU A 37 7.66 2.43 -2.77
CA GLU A 37 6.48 1.93 -2.06
C GLU A 37 5.22 2.75 -2.38
N LEU A 38 5.34 4.07 -2.52
CA LEU A 38 4.23 4.91 -2.96
C LEU A 38 3.80 4.56 -4.40
N ASP A 39 4.74 4.29 -5.29
CA ASP A 39 4.46 3.92 -6.67
C ASP A 39 3.83 2.54 -6.79
N LYS A 40 3.98 1.63 -5.81
CA LYS A 40 3.22 0.36 -5.77
C LYS A 40 1.73 0.58 -5.42
N SER A 41 1.43 1.59 -4.61
CA SER A 41 0.06 1.82 -4.13
C SER A 41 -0.93 2.27 -5.21
N ILE A 42 -0.46 2.99 -6.23
CA ILE A 42 -1.32 3.55 -7.28
C ILE A 42 -1.75 2.49 -8.32
N PRO A 43 -0.83 1.64 -8.85
CA PRO A 43 -1.17 0.49 -9.68
C PRO A 43 -2.06 -0.51 -8.94
N ASP A 44 -1.79 -0.76 -7.66
CA ASP A 44 -2.60 -1.70 -6.86
C ASP A 44 -4.04 -1.22 -6.70
N PHE A 45 -4.25 0.07 -6.43
CA PHE A 45 -5.60 0.62 -6.36
C PHE A 45 -6.33 0.50 -7.70
N ARG A 46 -5.71 0.88 -8.82
CA ARG A 46 -6.33 0.78 -10.15
C ARG A 46 -6.61 -0.67 -10.54
N ARG A 47 -5.72 -1.59 -10.20
CA ARG A 47 -5.90 -3.04 -10.40
C ARG A 47 -7.06 -3.57 -9.58
N ILE A 48 -7.16 -3.21 -8.30
CA ILE A 48 -8.27 -3.60 -7.42
C ILE A 48 -9.59 -3.07 -7.96
N VAL A 49 -9.65 -1.80 -8.38
CA VAL A 49 -10.86 -1.20 -8.97
C VAL A 49 -11.24 -1.89 -10.29
N ALA A 50 -10.28 -2.26 -11.13
CA ALA A 50 -10.54 -3.00 -12.36
C ALA A 50 -11.12 -4.40 -12.07
N VAL A 51 -10.59 -5.11 -11.07
CA VAL A 51 -11.10 -6.41 -10.62
C VAL A 51 -12.52 -6.27 -10.06
N LEU A 52 -12.77 -5.25 -9.23
CA LEU A 52 -14.10 -4.97 -8.67
C LEU A 52 -15.14 -4.65 -9.77
N ARG A 53 -14.76 -3.89 -10.80
CA ARG A 53 -15.65 -3.58 -11.93
C ARG A 53 -15.90 -4.76 -12.87
N ALA A 54 -14.99 -5.74 -12.88
CA ALA A 54 -15.11 -6.94 -13.71
C ALA A 54 -15.89 -8.06 -13.01
N GLN A 55 -16.32 -7.88 -11.75
CA GLN A 55 -17.21 -8.81 -11.06
C GLN A 55 -18.56 -8.83 -11.79
N PRO A 56 -18.98 -9.99 -12.31
CA PRO A 56 -20.21 -10.12 -13.10
C PRO A 56 -21.48 -10.17 -12.23
N ASP A 57 -21.33 -10.33 -10.92
CA ASP A 57 -22.43 -10.58 -10.00
C ASP A 57 -23.08 -9.29 -9.51
N GLU A 58 -24.39 -9.36 -9.28
CA GLU A 58 -25.14 -8.25 -8.70
C GLU A 58 -24.58 -7.92 -7.29
N PRO A 59 -24.42 -6.63 -6.94
CA PRO A 59 -23.95 -6.27 -5.61
C PRO A 59 -24.89 -6.85 -4.55
N MET A 60 -24.34 -7.66 -3.65
CA MET A 60 -25.09 -8.18 -2.52
C MET A 60 -25.70 -7.02 -1.71
N THR A 61 -26.93 -7.22 -1.26
CA THR A 61 -27.56 -6.33 -0.29
C THR A 61 -26.83 -6.39 1.05
N MET A 62 -27.03 -5.37 1.89
CA MET A 62 -26.41 -5.35 3.23
C MET A 62 -26.82 -6.55 4.07
N ASP A 63 -28.06 -7.03 3.92
CA ASP A 63 -28.58 -8.16 4.68
C ASP A 63 -27.92 -9.48 4.25
N GLU A 64 -27.72 -9.68 2.94
CA GLU A 64 -27.01 -10.84 2.40
C GLU A 64 -25.53 -10.84 2.84
N ILE A 65 -24.88 -9.67 2.86
CA ILE A 65 -23.51 -9.53 3.37
C ILE A 65 -23.43 -9.91 4.84
N GLN A 66 -24.38 -9.46 5.67
CA GLN A 66 -24.39 -9.82 7.10
C GLN A 66 -24.62 -11.31 7.31
N ALA A 67 -25.50 -11.93 6.53
CA ALA A 67 -25.73 -13.37 6.57
C ALA A 67 -24.45 -14.16 6.26
N GLU A 68 -23.72 -13.79 5.21
CA GLU A 68 -22.46 -14.43 4.81
C GLU A 68 -21.37 -14.25 5.87
N VAL A 69 -21.20 -13.02 6.38
CA VAL A 69 -20.24 -12.73 7.45
C VAL A 69 -20.54 -13.56 8.70
N GLN A 70 -21.82 -13.70 9.05
CA GLN A 70 -22.22 -14.50 10.20
C GLN A 70 -21.94 -15.99 9.97
N ALA A 71 -22.23 -16.52 8.79
CA ALA A 71 -21.93 -17.91 8.43
C ALA A 71 -20.42 -18.22 8.54
N CYS A 72 -19.56 -17.36 7.99
CA CYS A 72 -18.10 -17.51 8.13
C CYS A 72 -17.63 -17.46 9.59
N ARG A 73 -18.24 -16.58 10.42
CA ARG A 73 -17.90 -16.49 11.86
C ARG A 73 -18.34 -17.74 12.61
N ASP A 74 -19.49 -18.32 12.26
CA ASP A 74 -20.02 -19.53 12.87
C ASP A 74 -19.18 -20.74 12.51
N GLU A 75 -18.77 -20.85 11.25
CA GLU A 75 -17.83 -21.87 10.79
C GLU A 75 -16.50 -21.79 11.54
N ARG A 76 -15.92 -20.58 11.67
CA ARG A 76 -14.68 -20.38 12.42
C ARG A 76 -14.82 -20.81 13.88
N ARG A 77 -15.90 -20.40 14.56
CA ARG A 77 -16.19 -20.82 15.94
C ARG A 77 -16.35 -22.33 16.06
N SER A 78 -16.98 -22.97 15.08
CA SER A 78 -17.16 -24.42 15.05
C SER A 78 -15.85 -25.19 14.83
N CYS A 79 -14.92 -24.63 14.06
CA CYS A 79 -13.58 -25.20 13.86
C CYS A 79 -12.69 -25.01 15.09
N GLU A 80 -12.77 -23.88 15.78
CA GLU A 80 -12.04 -23.61 17.02
C GLU A 80 -12.56 -24.45 18.20
N SER A 81 -13.88 -24.68 18.28
CA SER A 81 -14.50 -25.55 19.29
C SER A 81 -14.25 -27.04 19.06
N ARG A 82 -13.77 -27.44 17.88
CA ARG A 82 -13.44 -28.83 17.52
C ARG A 82 -11.95 -29.19 17.72
N ARG A 83 -11.13 -28.26 18.23
CA ARG A 83 -9.74 -28.49 18.67
C ARG A 83 -9.66 -28.59 20.18
#